data_AF-A0A5A7RKY3-F1
#
_entry.id   AF-A0A5A7RKY3-F1
#
_cell.length_a   1.000
_cell.length_b   1.000
_cell.length_c   1.000
_cell.angle_alpha   90.00
_cell.angle_beta   90.00
_cell.angle_gamma   90.00
#
_symmetry.space_group_name_H-M   'P 1'
#
loop_
_entity.id
_entity.type
_entity.pdbx_description
1 polymer ?
#
loop_
_entity_poly.entity_id
_entity_poly.type
_entity_poly.pdbx_seq_one_letter_code
_entity_poly.pdbx_strand_id
1 'polypeptide(L)' 'MHIEVDITDPHTSGVEQAQLIIDGEIQDIFTNHIEWIWSGRAAGLHTITIVASDKAGNEATKEIQVIIFNL' A
#
# COMPACT_ATOMS: atom_id res chain seq x y z
N MET A 1 9.75 3.45 9.34
CA MET A 1 10.12 2.56 8.22
C MET A 1 9.81 3.29 6.93
N HIS A 2 10.65 3.17 5.91
CA HIS A 2 10.34 3.72 4.58
C HIS A 2 9.55 2.66 3.80
N ILE A 3 8.42 3.06 3.23
CA ILE A 3 7.60 2.25 2.35
C ILE A 3 7.57 2.96 1.00
N GLU A 4 7.94 2.23 -0.05
CA GLU A 4 7.89 2.68 -1.43
C GLU A 4 7.02 1.70 -2.21
N VAL A 5 6.07 2.23 -2.97
CA VAL A 5 5.14 1.41 -3.74
C VAL A 5 5.02 1.98 -5.14
N ASP A 6 5.20 1.10 -6.13
CA ASP A 6 4.92 1.38 -7.54
C ASP A 6 3.76 0.50 -8.01
N ILE A 7 2.83 1.13 -8.72
CA ILE A 7 1.68 0.49 -9.36
C ILE A 7 1.76 0.71 -10.86
N THR A 8 1.68 -0.39 -11.59
CA THR A 8 1.66 -0.40 -13.05
C THR A 8 0.44 -1.17 -13.53
N ASP A 9 -0.34 -0.56 -14.41
CA ASP A 9 -1.28 -1.28 -15.26
C ASP A 9 -0.56 -1.60 -16.58
N PRO A 10 -0.27 -2.88 -16.89
CA PRO A 10 0.39 -3.27 -18.14
C PRO A 10 -0.52 -3.15 -19.37
N HIS A 11 -1.81 -2.86 -19.19
CA HIS A 11 -2.81 -2.68 -20.24
C HIS A 11 -3.12 -1.19 -20.45
N THR A 12 -4.20 -0.90 -21.18
CA THR A 12 -4.54 0.45 -21.64
C THR A 12 -5.52 1.20 -20.73
N SER A 13 -6.12 0.53 -19.74
CA SER A 13 -7.07 1.16 -18.80
C SER A 13 -6.38 2.22 -17.95
N GLY A 14 -5.15 1.94 -17.52
CA GLY A 14 -4.44 2.76 -16.56
C GLY A 14 -5.00 2.59 -15.16
N VAL A 15 -4.15 2.89 -14.18
CA VAL A 15 -4.53 2.86 -12.77
C VAL A 15 -5.55 3.97 -12.49
N GLU A 16 -6.62 3.63 -11.78
CA GLU A 16 -7.60 4.60 -11.28
C GLU A 16 -7.21 5.08 -9.88
N GLN A 17 -6.96 4.14 -8.96
CA GLN A 17 -6.62 4.43 -7.58
C GLN A 17 -5.81 3.29 -6.96
N ALA A 18 -4.98 3.61 -5.98
CA ALA A 18 -4.37 2.67 -5.06
C ALA A 18 -4.49 3.17 -3.61
N GLN A 19 -4.53 2.25 -2.66
CA GLN A 19 -4.64 2.52 -1.23
C GLN A 19 -3.50 1.83 -0.49
N LEU A 20 -2.82 2.57 0.39
CA LEU A 20 -1.91 2.00 1.38
C LEU A 20 -2.69 1.79 2.67
N ILE A 21 -2.80 0.54 3.11
CA ILE A 21 -3.55 0.14 4.30
C ILE A 21 -2.57 -0.50 5.28
N ILE A 22 -2.63 -0.10 6.54
CA ILE A 22 -1.82 -0.68 7.62
C ILE A 22 -2.75 -1.13 8.73
N ASP A 23 -2.70 -2.41 9.08
CA ASP A 23 -3.54 -3.03 10.10
C ASP A 23 -5.05 -2.79 9.90
N GLY A 24 -5.49 -2.70 8.64
CA GLY A 24 -6.87 -2.45 8.25
C GLY A 24 -7.26 -0.97 8.11
N GLU A 25 -6.37 -0.04 8.47
CA GLU A 25 -6.61 1.40 8.38
C GLU A 25 -5.96 1.99 7.13
N ILE A 26 -6.73 2.73 6.32
CA ILE A 26 -6.20 3.46 5.15
C ILE A 26 -5.29 4.58 5.64
N GLN A 27 -4.02 4.52 5.25
CA GLN A 27 -3.01 5.53 5.55
C GLN A 27 -2.91 6.58 4.45
N ASP A 28 -3.04 6.15 3.19
CA ASP A 28 -2.94 7.04 2.04
C ASP A 28 -3.68 6.47 0.81
N ILE A 29 -3.99 7.37 -0.12
CA ILE A 29 -4.61 7.09 -1.41
C ILE A 29 -3.79 7.76 -2.51
N PHE A 30 -3.35 6.96 -3.49
CA PHE A 30 -2.45 7.39 -4.56
C PHE A 30 -2.84 6.74 -5.89
N THR A 31 -2.05 6.93 -6.95
CA THR A 31 -2.30 6.27 -8.25
C THR A 31 -1.14 5.38 -8.68
N ASN A 32 0.02 5.97 -8.97
CA ASN A 32 1.13 5.25 -9.58
C ASN A 32 2.27 4.97 -8.62
N HIS A 33 2.56 5.92 -7.74
CA HIS A 33 3.73 5.85 -6.88
C HIS A 33 3.46 6.57 -5.57
N ILE A 34 4.05 6.06 -4.49
CA ILE A 34 4.11 6.73 -3.20
C ILE A 34 5.41 6.39 -2.47
N GLU A 35 5.98 7.40 -1.81
CA GLU A 35 6.95 7.25 -0.72
C GLU A 35 6.26 7.63 0.59
N TRP A 36 6.25 6.70 1.55
CA TRP A 36 5.56 6.90 2.82
C TRP A 36 6.46 6.55 4.01
N ILE A 37 6.44 7.42 5.03
CA ILE A 37 7.23 7.26 6.25
C ILE A 37 6.32 6.84 7.39
N TRP A 38 6.55 5.62 7.88
CA TRP A 38 5.85 5.12 9.05
C TRP A 38 6.40 5.76 10.34
N SER A 39 5.62 6.67 10.92
CA SER A 39 5.93 7.42 12.14
C SER A 39 5.40 6.79 13.44
N GLY A 40 4.24 6.13 13.42
CA GLY A 40 3.63 5.45 14.58
C GLY A 40 4.16 4.03 14.82
N ARG A 41 5.20 3.87 15.64
CA ARG A 41 5.82 2.56 15.92
C ARG A 41 5.22 1.94 17.19
N ALA A 42 4.10 1.23 17.06
CA ALA A 42 3.86 0.15 18.01
C ALA A 42 4.86 -0.98 17.68
N ALA A 43 5.49 -1.58 18.69
CA ALA A 43 6.25 -2.80 18.46
C ALA A 43 5.26 -3.95 18.27
N GLY A 44 5.56 -4.87 17.37
CA GLY A 44 4.69 -6.00 17.08
C GLY A 44 4.66 -6.40 15.61
N LEU A 45 3.81 -7.37 15.33
CA LEU A 45 3.47 -7.80 13.97
C LEU A 45 2.45 -6.83 13.39
N HIS A 46 2.72 -6.36 12.19
CA HIS A 46 1.82 -5.51 11.42
C HIS A 46 1.60 -6.07 10.01
N THR A 47 0.45 -5.75 9.44
CA THR A 47 0.10 -6.10 8.06
C THR A 47 -0.03 -4.86 7.22
N ILE A 48 0.78 -4.78 6.16
CA ILE A 48 0.70 -3.75 5.13
C ILE A 48 -0.05 -4.35 3.96
N THR A 49 -1.12 -3.68 3.52
CA THR A 49 -1.94 -4.09 2.38
C THR A 49 -1.96 -2.98 1.35
N ILE A 50 -1.73 -3.31 0.09
CA ILE A 50 -1.93 -2.42 -1.05
C ILE A 50 -3.12 -2.95 -1.85
N VAL A 51 -4.11 -2.10 -2.11
CA VAL A 51 -5.22 -2.40 -3.01
C VAL A 51 -5.18 -1.38 -4.14
N ALA A 52 -5.16 -1.83 -5.39
CA ALA A 52 -5.20 -0.97 -6.57
C ALA A 52 -6.34 -1.35 -7.49
N SER A 53 -7.03 -0.36 -8.05
CA SER A 53 -8.06 -0.52 -9.07
C SER A 53 -7.63 0.15 -10.38
N ASP A 54 -8.02 -0.45 -11.51
CA ASP A 54 -7.90 0.17 -12.83
C ASP A 54 -9.23 0.78 -13.30
N LYS A 55 -9.18 1.58 -14.37
CA LYS A 55 -10.38 2.23 -14.94
C LYS A 55 -11.34 1.26 -15.63
N ALA A 56 -10.97 0.00 -15.82
CA ALA A 56 -11.84 -1.05 -16.33
C ALA A 56 -12.60 -1.78 -15.20
N GLY A 57 -12.32 -1.44 -13.94
CA GLY A 57 -12.94 -2.04 -12.76
C GLY A 57 -12.24 -3.31 -12.27
N ASN A 58 -11.02 -3.60 -12.72
CA ASN A 58 -10.23 -4.69 -12.15
C ASN A 58 -9.52 -4.23 -10.87
N GLU A 59 -9.33 -5.14 -9.93
CA GLU A 59 -8.61 -4.90 -8.68
C GLU A 59 -7.44 -5.86 -8.49
N ALA A 60 -6.37 -5.37 -7.86
CA ALA A 60 -5.22 -6.15 -7.42
C ALA A 60 -4.90 -5.84 -5.96
N THR A 61 -4.57 -6.89 -5.19
CA THR A 61 -4.21 -6.77 -3.77
C THR A 61 -2.86 -7.42 -3.48
N LYS A 62 -2.05 -6.76 -2.65
CA LYS A 62 -0.78 -7.30 -2.15
C LYS A 62 -0.67 -7.08 -0.65
N GLU A 63 -0.32 -8.13 0.08
CA GLU A 63 -0.12 -8.09 1.53
C GLU A 63 1.32 -8.41 1.91
N ILE A 64 1.86 -7.70 2.90
CA ILE A 64 3.20 -7.88 3.46
C ILE A 64 3.09 -7.82 4.98
N GLN A 65 3.60 -8.84 5.67
CA GLN A 65 3.72 -8.84 7.12
C GLN A 65 5.11 -8.35 7.55
N VAL A 66 5.16 -7.44 8.51
CA VAL A 66 6.41 -6.91 9.08
C VAL A 66 6.38 -6.99 10.59
N ILE A 67 7.53 -7.23 11.21
CA ILE A 67 7.69 -7.18 12.67
C ILE A 67 8.54 -5.96 13.01
N ILE A 68 7.98 -5.07 13.84
CA ILE A 68 8.68 -3.89 14.34
C ILE A 68 9.16 -4.18 15.77
N PHE A 69 10.47 -4.06 15.98
CA PHE A 69 11.08 -4.13 17.31
C PHE A 69 11.36 -2.72 17.82
N ASN A 70 11.05 -2.45 19.09
CA ASN A 70 11.58 -1.29 19.80
C ASN A 70 12.91 -1.71 20.41
N LEU A 71 14.01 -1.11 19.97
CA LEU A 71 15.36 -1.33 20.51
C LEU A 71 15.73 -0.19 21.46
#